data_AF-A0A345PER6-F1
#
_entry.id   AF-A0A345PER6-F1
#
_cell.length_a   1.000
_cell.length_b   1.000
_cell.length_c   1.000
_cell.angle_alpha   90.00
_cell.angle_beta   90.00
_cell.angle_gamma   90.00
#
_symmetry.space_group_name_H-M   'P 1'
#
loop_
_entity.id
_entity.type
_entity.pdbx_description
1 polymer ?
#
loop_
_entity_poly.entity_id
_entity_poly.type
_entity_poly.pdbx_seq_one_letter_code
_entity_poly.pdbx_strand_id
1 'polypeptide(L)'
;MLHQEAIEVLKTINEMYPRFNLTKRKAAMLLPNLKEMDYQGVMKNLSVFVMESPYPPMLSEIAAYPEVEDSHIEEMMKWHEEAEKVSPEVKQQFLEEFEKLVQKKAGCHRYFFLLLLQLNPCMPVNPAANAQV
;
A
#
# COMPACT_ATOMS: atom_id res chain seq x y z
N MET A 1 0.68 -11.30 20.96
CA MET A 1 1.20 -12.36 21.86
C MET A 1 2.07 -11.77 22.97
N LEU A 2 2.28 -12.52 24.05
CA LEU A 2 3.13 -12.15 25.18
C LEU A 2 4.62 -12.22 24.82
N HIS A 3 5.46 -11.57 25.63
CA HIS A 3 6.90 -11.52 25.37
C HIS A 3 7.57 -12.90 25.42
N GLN A 4 7.15 -13.78 26.34
CA GLN A 4 7.70 -15.13 26.47
C GLN A 4 7.35 -16.01 25.26
N GLU A 5 6.11 -15.89 24.78
CA GLU A 5 5.61 -16.55 23.57
C GLU A 5 6.40 -16.11 22.33
N ALA A 6 6.65 -14.80 22.18
CA ALA A 6 7.47 -14.29 21.08
C ALA A 6 8.93 -14.82 21.12
N ILE A 7 9.49 -14.99 22.33
CA ILE A 7 10.81 -15.61 22.49
C ILE A 7 10.76 -17.09 22.10
N GLU A 8 9.70 -17.79 22.47
CA GLU A 8 9.49 -19.19 22.13
C GLU A 8 9.47 -19.39 20.61
N VAL A 9 8.68 -18.58 19.88
CA VAL A 9 8.65 -18.62 18.40
C VAL A 9 10.07 -18.48 17.81
N LEU A 10 10.85 -17.51 18.28
CA LEU A 10 12.23 -17.31 17.79
C LEU A 10 13.16 -18.48 18.14
N LYS A 11 12.99 -19.09 19.32
CA LYS A 11 13.74 -20.29 19.70
C LYS A 11 13.38 -21.47 18.82
N THR A 12 12.09 -21.71 18.57
CA THR A 12 11.63 -22.77 17.68
C THR A 12 12.22 -22.61 16.28
N ILE A 13 12.22 -21.39 15.72
CA ILE A 13 12.88 -21.13 14.42
C ILE A 13 14.38 -21.47 14.48
N ASN A 14 15.08 -21.08 15.55
CA ASN A 14 16.50 -21.36 15.71
C ASN A 14 16.79 -22.87 15.87
N GLU A 15 15.91 -23.63 16.52
CA GLU A 15 16.01 -25.09 16.69
C GLU A 15 15.76 -25.84 15.38
N MET A 16 14.74 -25.43 14.61
CA MET A 16 14.40 -26.07 13.33
C MET A 16 15.42 -25.74 12.23
N TYR A 17 16.09 -24.58 12.31
CA TYR A 17 17.05 -24.14 11.30
C TYR A 17 18.43 -23.86 11.93
N PRO A 18 19.33 -24.85 12.02
CA PRO A 18 20.64 -24.68 12.66
C PRO A 18 21.55 -23.60 12.04
N ARG A 19 21.29 -23.22 10.78
CA ARG A 19 22.02 -22.14 10.09
C ARG A 19 21.50 -20.74 10.45
N PHE A 20 20.31 -20.66 11.03
CA PHE A 20 19.73 -19.40 11.48
C PHE A 20 20.40 -18.98 12.80
N ASN A 21 21.37 -18.09 12.71
CA ASN A 21 21.99 -17.55 13.92
C ASN A 21 21.10 -16.45 14.54
N LEU A 22 20.37 -16.81 15.60
CA LEU A 22 19.58 -15.87 16.40
C LEU A 22 20.48 -15.08 17.36
N THR A 23 20.75 -13.82 17.02
CA THR A 23 21.51 -12.89 17.88
C THR A 23 20.58 -12.00 18.70
N LYS A 24 21.08 -11.45 19.82
CA LYS A 24 20.34 -10.45 20.62
C LYS A 24 19.83 -9.28 19.78
N ARG A 25 20.63 -8.83 18.80
CA ARG A 25 20.25 -7.75 17.88
C ARG A 25 19.07 -8.16 16.99
N LYS A 26 19.09 -9.37 16.41
CA LYS A 26 17.96 -9.87 15.61
C LYS A 26 16.71 -10.00 16.47
N ALA A 27 16.81 -10.61 17.65
CA ALA A 27 15.69 -10.72 18.57
C ALA A 27 15.08 -9.36 18.90
N ALA A 28 15.90 -8.34 19.22
CA ALA A 28 15.42 -6.99 19.51
C ALA A 28 14.64 -6.34 18.35
N MET A 29 14.94 -6.71 17.09
CA MET A 29 14.22 -6.20 15.91
C MET A 29 12.93 -6.99 15.64
N LEU A 30 12.92 -8.31 15.86
CA LEU A 30 11.79 -9.17 15.52
C LEU A 30 10.72 -9.20 16.62
N LEU A 31 11.13 -9.11 17.89
CA LEU A 31 10.24 -9.22 19.05
C LEU A 31 9.09 -8.19 19.08
N PRO A 32 9.28 -6.90 18.74
CA PRO A 32 8.17 -5.95 18.70
C PRO A 32 7.08 -6.37 17.70
N ASN A 33 7.48 -6.80 16.50
CA ASN A 33 6.56 -7.24 15.45
C ASN A 33 5.80 -8.51 15.85
N LEU A 34 6.48 -9.49 16.47
CA LEU A 34 5.82 -10.69 16.96
C LEU A 34 4.75 -10.38 18.01
N LYS A 35 4.94 -9.37 18.87
CA LYS A 35 3.97 -9.02 19.91
C LYS A 35 2.61 -8.59 19.35
N GLU A 36 2.57 -8.06 18.14
CA GLU A 36 1.34 -7.65 17.45
C GLU A 36 0.55 -8.83 16.86
N MET A 37 1.16 -10.02 16.81
CA MET A 37 0.60 -11.22 16.19
C MET A 37 -0.05 -12.16 17.23
N ASP A 38 -0.92 -13.05 16.74
CA ASP A 38 -1.48 -14.14 17.52
C ASP A 38 -0.49 -15.33 17.62
N TYR A 39 -0.27 -15.83 18.83
CA TYR A 39 0.73 -16.89 19.06
C TYR A 39 0.32 -18.22 18.41
N GLN A 40 -0.94 -18.62 18.58
CA GLN A 40 -1.43 -19.91 18.07
C GLN A 40 -1.41 -19.93 16.55
N GLY A 41 -1.87 -18.84 15.92
CA GLY A 41 -1.82 -18.65 14.48
C GLY A 41 -0.38 -18.67 13.94
N VAL A 42 0.55 -17.98 14.60
CA VAL A 42 1.97 -17.98 14.20
C VAL A 42 2.58 -19.37 14.29
N MET A 43 2.36 -20.10 15.39
CA MET A 43 2.89 -21.46 15.56
C MET A 43 2.31 -22.45 14.56
N LYS A 44 1.01 -22.32 14.23
CA LYS A 44 0.37 -23.10 13.18
C LYS A 44 1.02 -22.83 11.83
N ASN A 45 1.15 -21.57 11.42
CA ASN A 45 1.77 -21.21 10.14
C ASN A 45 3.24 -21.65 10.09
N LEU A 46 3.99 -21.49 11.17
CA LEU A 46 5.36 -21.97 11.29
C LEU A 46 5.46 -23.49 11.12
N SER A 47 4.55 -24.26 11.74
CA SER A 47 4.55 -25.73 11.61
C SER A 47 4.34 -26.19 10.17
N VAL A 48 3.45 -25.52 9.44
CA VAL A 48 3.19 -25.79 8.01
C VAL A 48 4.42 -25.42 7.19
N PHE A 49 4.97 -24.22 7.40
CA PHE A 49 6.10 -23.72 6.64
C PHE A 49 7.34 -24.61 6.75
N VAL A 50 7.63 -25.12 7.95
CA VAL A 50 8.80 -25.98 8.21
C VAL A 50 8.70 -27.31 7.45
N MET A 51 7.50 -27.80 7.15
CA MET A 51 7.32 -29.00 6.34
C MET A 51 7.63 -28.77 4.86
N GLU A 52 7.49 -27.53 4.37
CA GLU A 52 7.57 -27.19 2.95
C GLU A 52 8.89 -26.53 2.56
N SER A 53 9.53 -25.82 3.50
CA SER A 53 10.70 -24.98 3.21
C SER A 53 11.94 -25.37 4.02
N PRO A 54 13.08 -25.62 3.34
CA PRO A 54 14.36 -25.89 4.01
C PRO A 54 15.05 -24.62 4.53
N TYR A 55 14.51 -23.43 4.25
CA TYR A 55 15.07 -22.14 4.67
C TYR A 55 14.27 -21.52 5.81
N PRO A 56 14.88 -20.71 6.69
CA PRO A 56 14.17 -20.06 7.78
C PRO A 56 13.10 -19.09 7.24
N PRO A 57 11.92 -19.03 7.88
CA PRO A 57 10.86 -18.14 7.44
C PRO A 57 11.18 -16.66 7.69
N MET A 58 10.58 -15.82 6.86
CA MET A 58 10.34 -14.40 7.15
C MET A 58 9.13 -14.24 8.06
N LEU A 59 9.06 -13.14 8.82
CA LEU A 59 7.90 -12.83 9.67
C LEU A 59 6.57 -12.83 8.91
N SER A 60 6.57 -12.35 7.66
CA SER A 60 5.37 -12.30 6.82
C SER A 60 4.83 -13.67 6.46
N GLU A 61 5.68 -14.69 6.36
CA GLU A 61 5.29 -16.06 5.99
C GLU A 61 4.63 -16.80 7.14
N ILE A 62 4.94 -16.40 8.37
CA ILE A 62 4.35 -16.97 9.59
C ILE A 62 3.36 -16.03 10.27
N ALA A 63 3.09 -14.86 9.68
CA ALA A 63 2.25 -13.85 10.30
C ALA A 63 0.83 -14.37 10.50
N ALA A 64 0.30 -14.16 11.70
CA ALA A 64 -1.11 -14.33 12.02
C ALA A 64 -1.51 -13.17 12.92
N TYR A 65 -2.52 -12.41 12.53
CA TYR A 65 -2.99 -11.27 13.30
C TYR A 65 -4.32 -11.63 13.97
N PRO A 66 -4.55 -11.17 15.21
CA PRO A 66 -5.85 -11.32 15.83
C PRO A 66 -6.92 -10.68 14.95
N GLU A 67 -8.10 -11.28 14.90
CA GLU A 67 -9.28 -10.64 14.30
C GLU A 67 -9.59 -9.40 15.13
N VAL A 68 -9.23 -8.24 14.62
CA VAL A 68 -9.72 -6.97 15.16
C VAL A 68 -11.16 -6.88 14.68
N GLU A 69 -12.11 -6.76 15.61
CA GLU A 69 -13.46 -6.29 15.28
C GLU A 69 -13.31 -4.87 14.72
N ASP A 70 -13.08 -4.77 13.42
CA ASP A 70 -12.88 -3.51 12.72
C ASP A 70 -14.21 -2.79 12.64
N SER A 71 -14.35 -1.69 13.39
CA SER A 71 -15.44 -0.72 13.23
C SER A 71 -15.58 -0.25 11.78
N HIS A 72 -14.51 -0.32 10.99
CA HIS A 72 -14.48 0.03 9.57
C HIS A 72 -15.27 -0.92 8.68
N ILE A 73 -15.45 -2.19 9.04
CA ILE A 73 -16.30 -3.10 8.27
C ILE A 73 -17.76 -2.69 8.41
N GLU A 74 -18.18 -2.30 9.61
CA GLU A 74 -19.52 -1.77 9.86
C GLU A 74 -19.76 -0.45 9.11
N GLU A 75 -18.78 0.46 9.13
CA GLU A 75 -18.83 1.72 8.36
C GLU A 75 -18.91 1.45 6.85
N MET A 76 -18.13 0.49 6.35
CA MET A 76 -18.14 0.09 4.94
C MET A 76 -19.47 -0.53 4.53
N MET A 77 -20.05 -1.40 5.37
CA MET A 77 -21.38 -1.97 5.13
C MET A 77 -22.45 -0.89 5.10
N LYS A 78 -22.39 0.06 6.04
CA LYS A 78 -23.30 1.20 6.09
C LYS A 78 -23.20 2.06 4.82
N TRP A 79 -22.00 2.35 4.34
CA TRP A 79 -21.81 3.09 3.08
C TRP A 79 -22.36 2.32 1.88
N HIS A 80 -22.24 0.99 1.88
CA HIS A 80 -22.81 0.15 0.82
C HIS A 80 -24.34 0.26 0.80
N GLU A 81 -24.99 0.09 1.96
CA GLU A 81 -26.43 0.24 2.11
C GLU A 81 -26.92 1.64 1.73
N GLU A 82 -26.18 2.68 2.10
CA GLU A 82 -26.49 4.07 1.73
C GLU A 82 -26.38 4.27 0.21
N ALA A 83 -25.34 3.72 -0.43
CA ALA A 83 -25.12 3.82 -1.87
C ALA A 83 -26.14 3.04 -2.72
N GLU A 84 -26.69 1.94 -2.19
CA GLU A 84 -27.77 1.18 -2.82
C GLU A 84 -29.09 1.93 -2.82
N LYS A 85 -29.37 2.73 -1.79
CA LYS A 85 -30.60 3.55 -1.67
C LYS A 85 -30.62 4.74 -2.64
N VAL A 86 -29.48 5.11 -3.22
CA VAL A 86 -29.37 6.21 -4.18
C VAL A 86 -29.95 5.78 -5.54
N SER A 87 -30.96 6.52 -6.00
CA SER A 87 -31.63 6.26 -7.27
C SER A 87 -30.68 6.46 -8.47
N PRO A 88 -30.93 5.77 -9.61
CA PRO A 88 -30.09 5.91 -10.79
C PRO A 88 -30.06 7.34 -11.36
N GLU A 89 -31.13 8.10 -11.21
CA GLU A 89 -31.22 9.50 -11.65
C GLU A 89 -30.24 10.39 -10.87
N VAL A 90 -30.14 10.19 -9.55
CA VAL A 90 -29.20 10.94 -8.69
C VAL A 90 -27.75 10.60 -9.06
N LYS A 91 -27.47 9.32 -9.39
CA LYS A 91 -26.14 8.89 -9.87
C LYS A 91 -25.78 9.56 -11.19
N GLN A 92 -26.72 9.67 -12.12
CA GLN A 92 -26.51 10.36 -13.40
C GLN A 92 -26.27 11.86 -13.21
N GLN A 93 -27.10 12.54 -12.40
CA GLN A 93 -26.91 13.96 -12.09
C GLN A 93 -25.56 14.25 -11.46
N PHE A 94 -25.11 13.40 -10.53
CA PHE A 94 -23.78 13.52 -9.94
C PHE A 94 -22.67 13.41 -10.99
N LEU A 95 -22.76 12.44 -11.92
CA LEU A 95 -21.77 12.25 -12.97
C LEU A 95 -21.68 13.47 -13.90
N GLU A 96 -22.83 14.02 -14.30
CA GLU A 96 -22.90 15.20 -15.16
C GLU A 96 -22.29 16.44 -14.49
N GLU A 97 -22.61 16.69 -13.22
CA GLU A 97 -22.03 17.80 -12.45
C GLU A 97 -20.54 17.61 -12.17
N PHE A 98 -20.12 16.37 -11.87
CA PHE A 98 -18.72 16.04 -11.69
C PHE A 98 -17.90 16.27 -12.96
N GLU A 99 -18.42 15.88 -14.12
CA GLU A 99 -17.77 16.10 -15.40
C GLU A 99 -17.60 17.60 -15.70
N LYS A 100 -18.63 18.42 -15.45
CA LYS A 100 -18.52 19.89 -15.57
C LYS A 100 -17.42 20.46 -14.67
N LEU A 101 -17.30 19.97 -13.44
CA LEU A 101 -16.26 20.40 -12.50
C LEU A 101 -14.85 19.99 -12.96
N VAL A 102 -14.68 18.76 -13.45
CA VAL A 102 -13.41 18.28 -14.00
C VAL A 102 -13.00 19.11 -15.21
N GLN A 103 -13.91 19.36 -16.15
CA GLN A 103 -13.65 20.19 -17.33
C GLN A 103 -13.30 21.63 -16.95
N LYS A 104 -14.00 22.23 -15.96
CA LYS A 104 -13.72 23.57 -15.45
C LYS A 104 -12.34 23.65 -14.80
N LYS A 105 -11.96 22.65 -13.99
CA LYS A 105 -10.65 22.60 -13.31
C LYS A 105 -9.51 22.31 -14.28
N ALA A 106 -9.70 21.42 -15.25
CA ALA A 106 -8.72 21.12 -16.30
C ALA A 106 -8.53 22.29 -17.27
N GLY A 107 -9.61 22.99 -17.65
CA GLY A 107 -9.57 24.19 -18.50
C GLY A 107 -8.85 25.36 -17.83
N CYS A 108 -8.95 25.50 -16.50
CA CYS A 108 -8.28 26.55 -15.73
C CYS A 108 -6.74 26.43 -15.75
N HIS A 109 -6.20 25.21 -15.86
CA HIS A 109 -4.75 25.01 -15.98
C HIS A 109 -4.18 25.26 -17.39
N ARG A 110 -5.03 25.29 -18.43
CA ARG A 110 -4.59 25.47 -19.82
C ARG A 110 -4.32 26.94 -20.17
N TYR A 111 -4.99 27.88 -19.50
CA TYR A 111 -4.77 29.31 -19.68
C TYR A 111 -3.54 29.85 -18.93
N PHE A 112 -3.04 29.15 -17.91
CA PHE A 112 -1.80 29.56 -17.23
C PHE A 112 -0.55 29.23 -18.07
N PHE A 113 -0.56 28.10 -18.79
CA PHE A 113 0.56 27.71 -19.66
C PHE A 113 0.60 28.55 -20.95
N LEU A 114 -0.56 28.98 -21.46
CA LEU A 114 -0.63 29.87 -22.63
C LEU A 114 -0.29 31.34 -22.30
N LEU A 115 -0.54 31.80 -21.06
CA LEU A 115 -0.10 33.15 -20.65
C LEU A 115 1.43 33.24 -20.48
N LEU A 116 2.09 32.15 -20.07
CA LEU A 116 3.55 32.10 -19.95
C LEU A 116 4.29 32.00 -21.29
N LEU A 117 3.58 31.66 -22.39
CA LEU A 117 4.15 31.60 -23.74
C LEU A 117 4.00 32.92 -24.53
N GLN A 118 3.29 33.94 -24.01
CA GLN A 118 3.13 35.24 -24.67
C GLN A 118 4.09 36.35 -24.19
N LEU A 119 5.01 36.07 -23.25
CA LEU A 119 5.96 37.07 -22.72
C LEU A 119 7.45 36.72 -22.94
N ASN A 120 7.81 36.18 -24.10
CA ASN A 120 9.22 36.14 -24.53
C ASN A 120 9.39 36.65 -25.97
N PRO A 121 9.70 37.93 -26.19
CA PRO A 121 10.19 38.43 -27.45
C PRO A 121 11.74 38.52 -27.39
N CYS A 122 12.45 37.51 -27.91
CA CYS A 122 13.89 37.51 -28.23
C CYS A 122 14.16 36.21 -28.99
N MET A 123 14.73 36.11 -30.20
CA MET A 123 15.34 37.02 -31.17
C MET A 123 15.36 36.26 -32.53
N PRO A 124 15.59 36.94 -33.67
CA PRO A 124 15.59 36.31 -34.98
C PRO A 124 16.91 35.57 -35.26
N VAL A 125 16.85 34.43 -35.94
CA VAL A 125 17.99 33.86 -36.68
C VAL A 125 17.62 33.84 -38.16
N ASN A 126 18.36 34.62 -38.94
CA ASN A 126 18.15 34.94 -40.35
C ASN A 126 18.41 33.70 -41.26
N PRO A 127 17.73 33.57 -42.41
CA PRO A 127 17.83 32.43 -43.31
C PRO A 127 18.82 32.71 -44.44
N ALA A 128 19.93 31.97 -44.50
CA ALA A 128 20.70 31.71 -45.73
C ALA A 128 21.95 30.88 -45.38
N ALA A 129 21.89 29.56 -45.63
CA ALA A 129 23.05 28.77 -46.02
C ALA A 129 22.58 27.40 -46.53
N ASN A 130 22.55 27.27 -47.87
CA ASN A 130 22.95 26.10 -48.66
C ASN A 130 22.13 24.80 -48.46
N ALA A 131 21.25 24.36 -49.36
CA ALA A 131 21.47 23.94 -50.75
C ALA A 131 22.72 23.05 -50.95
N GLN A 132 22.48 21.81 -51.40
CA GLN A 132 23.43 20.79 -51.90
C GLN A 132 24.21 20.10 -50.75
N VAL A 133 24.20 18.77 -50.57
CA VAL A 133 24.23 17.61 -51.51
C VAL A 133 23.48 16.44 -50.90
#